data_AF-A0A937JS77-F1
#
_entry.id   AF-A0A937JS77-F1
#
_cell.length_a   1.000
_cell.length_b   1.000
_cell.length_c   1.000
_cell.angle_alpha   90.00
_cell.angle_beta   90.00
_cell.angle_gamma   90.00
#
_symmetry.space_group_name_H-M   'P 1'
#
loop_
_entity.id
_entity.type
_entity.pdbx_description
1 polymer ?
#
loop_
_entity_poly.entity_id
_entity_poly.type
_entity_poly.pdbx_seq_one_letter_code
_entity_poly.pdbx_strand_id
1 'polypeptide(L)'
;MIKTRIKRISFLAVSAATAVVFAASPASAYTDIEVTDSAHTGTFWFHDDGDTFTVCDTKVDGAGVLGRLYYKPLLGDWYVTDHASDGGDSGCGHFAHDVNGVGDYQMKLYWMGPGYPKEIASSRVFNE
;
A
#
# COMPACT_ATOMS: atom_id res chain seq x y z
N MET A 1 -39.82 63.26 26.32
CA MET A 1 -40.22 62.24 25.32
C MET A 1 -38.96 61.62 24.73
N ILE A 2 -38.65 60.38 25.11
CA ILE A 2 -37.46 59.63 24.68
C ILE A 2 -37.90 58.67 23.57
N LYS A 3 -37.24 58.67 22.41
CA LYS A 3 -37.39 57.64 21.38
C LYS A 3 -36.02 57.14 20.92
N THR A 4 -35.47 56.21 21.68
CA THR A 4 -34.27 55.44 21.33
C THR A 4 -34.66 54.35 20.34
N ARG A 5 -34.12 54.37 19.11
CA ARG A 5 -34.27 53.27 18.15
C ARG A 5 -33.06 52.35 18.24
N ILE A 6 -33.21 51.26 18.99
CA ILE A 6 -32.24 50.17 19.07
C ILE A 6 -32.36 49.34 17.78
N LYS A 7 -31.35 49.42 16.90
CA LYS A 7 -31.22 48.53 15.73
C LYS A 7 -30.74 47.16 16.21
N ARG A 8 -31.53 46.13 15.88
CA ARG A 8 -31.24 44.72 16.18
C ARG A 8 -30.00 44.28 15.40
N ILE A 9 -28.98 43.79 16.11
CA ILE A 9 -27.80 43.12 15.55
C ILE A 9 -28.17 41.64 15.41
N SER A 10 -28.31 41.18 14.18
CA SER A 10 -28.53 39.77 13.86
C SER A 10 -27.18 39.05 13.90
N PHE A 11 -26.95 38.22 14.91
CA PHE A 11 -25.80 37.32 14.95
C PHE A 11 -26.07 36.13 14.01
N LEU A 12 -25.31 36.04 12.91
CA LEU A 12 -25.22 34.83 12.11
C LEU A 12 -24.28 33.86 12.82
N ALA A 13 -24.84 32.83 13.47
CA ALA A 13 -24.06 31.70 13.95
C ALA A 13 -23.80 30.76 12.76
N VAL A 14 -22.56 30.72 12.28
CA VAL A 14 -22.10 29.73 11.30
C VAL A 14 -21.51 28.56 12.08
N SER A 15 -22.25 27.47 12.22
CA SER A 15 -21.74 26.21 12.73
C SER A 15 -20.99 25.50 11.61
N ALA A 16 -19.66 25.45 11.71
CA ALA A 16 -18.83 24.64 10.83
C ALA A 16 -18.97 23.16 11.22
N ALA A 17 -19.65 22.37 10.39
CA ALA A 17 -19.66 20.92 10.50
C ALA A 17 -18.34 20.38 9.94
N THR A 18 -17.48 19.83 10.81
CA THR A 18 -16.29 19.09 10.40
C THR A 18 -16.71 17.72 9.88
N ALA A 19 -16.73 17.57 8.55
CA ALA A 19 -16.89 16.26 7.92
C ALA A 19 -15.60 15.45 8.13
N VAL A 20 -15.65 14.45 9.00
CA VAL A 20 -14.60 13.43 9.10
C VAL A 20 -14.81 12.48 7.93
N VAL A 21 -13.99 12.65 6.89
CA VAL A 21 -13.96 11.71 5.76
C VAL A 21 -13.15 10.50 6.23
N PHE A 22 -13.85 9.44 6.65
CA PHE A 22 -13.23 8.13 6.78
C PHE A 22 -12.92 7.66 5.36
N ALA A 23 -11.65 7.75 4.96
CA ALA A 23 -11.16 7.04 3.80
C ALA A 23 -11.18 5.55 4.13
N ALA A 24 -12.33 4.91 3.96
CA ALA A 24 -12.40 3.46 3.94
C ALA A 24 -11.73 3.02 2.65
N SER A 25 -10.50 2.50 2.76
CA SER A 25 -9.87 1.74 1.68
C SER A 25 -10.86 0.65 1.24
N PRO A 26 -11.11 0.47 -0.07
CA PRO A 26 -11.99 -0.60 -0.52
C PRO A 26 -11.37 -1.94 -0.10
N ALA A 27 -11.99 -2.61 0.88
CA ALA A 27 -11.70 -4.00 1.20
C ALA A 27 -11.93 -4.82 -0.08
N SER A 28 -10.84 -5.19 -0.74
CA SER A 28 -10.89 -5.94 -2.00
C SER A 28 -10.95 -7.40 -1.63
N ALA A 29 -12.15 -7.99 -1.75
CA ALA A 29 -12.36 -9.41 -1.56
C ALA A 29 -11.33 -10.26 -2.33
N TYR A 30 -10.74 -11.25 -1.63
CA TYR A 30 -10.14 -12.51 -2.08
C TYR A 30 -9.74 -12.57 -3.56
N THR A 31 -8.70 -11.83 -3.94
CA THR A 31 -8.20 -11.84 -5.32
C THR A 31 -6.69 -11.75 -5.35
N ASP A 32 -6.07 -12.64 -6.12
CA ASP A 32 -4.65 -12.59 -6.43
C ASP A 32 -4.24 -11.18 -6.90
N ILE A 33 -3.09 -10.72 -6.42
CA ILE A 33 -2.54 -9.40 -6.77
C ILE A 33 -1.22 -9.62 -7.50
N GLU A 34 -1.11 -9.05 -8.69
CA GLU A 34 0.13 -8.97 -9.45
C GLU A 34 0.65 -7.53 -9.48
N VAL A 35 1.95 -7.39 -9.27
CA VAL A 35 2.70 -6.14 -9.45
C VAL A 35 3.87 -6.39 -10.38
N THR A 36 3.94 -5.63 -11.47
CA THR A 36 5.07 -5.59 -12.41
C THR A 36 5.33 -4.14 -12.81
N ASP A 37 6.57 -3.80 -13.12
CA ASP A 37 6.90 -2.51 -13.75
C ASP A 37 6.61 -2.56 -15.25
N SER A 38 6.55 -1.38 -15.89
CA SER A 38 6.31 -1.26 -17.33
C SER A 38 7.44 -1.80 -18.19
N ALA A 39 8.65 -1.92 -17.63
CA ALA A 39 9.79 -2.49 -18.33
C ALA A 39 9.90 -4.01 -18.13
N HIS A 40 8.95 -4.64 -17.42
CA HIS A 40 8.94 -6.07 -17.10
C HIS A 40 10.31 -6.54 -16.62
N THR A 41 10.79 -5.88 -15.57
CA THR A 41 12.04 -6.19 -14.89
C THR A 41 11.82 -7.32 -13.89
N GLY A 42 10.71 -7.32 -13.17
CA GLY A 42 10.30 -8.44 -12.34
C GLY A 42 8.82 -8.43 -12.02
N THR A 43 8.35 -9.52 -11.42
CA THR A 43 6.98 -9.68 -10.96
C THR A 43 6.93 -9.95 -9.46
N PHE A 44 5.86 -9.47 -8.82
CA PHE A 44 5.54 -9.77 -7.43
C PHE A 44 4.07 -10.17 -7.35
N TRP A 45 3.81 -11.43 -7.02
CA TRP A 45 2.48 -11.99 -6.84
C TRP A 45 2.14 -12.18 -5.37
N PHE A 46 0.88 -11.93 -5.04
CA PHE A 46 0.17 -12.45 -3.88
C PHE A 46 -0.87 -13.45 -4.39
N HIS A 47 -0.79 -14.67 -3.89
CA HIS A 47 -1.74 -15.75 -4.13
C HIS A 47 -2.57 -15.93 -2.87
N ASP A 48 -3.86 -15.63 -2.98
CA ASP A 48 -4.83 -15.68 -1.89
C ASP A 48 -5.09 -17.13 -1.43
N ASP A 49 -5.05 -18.08 -2.37
CA ASP A 49 -5.12 -19.52 -2.06
C ASP A 49 -3.81 -20.01 -1.42
N GLY A 50 -3.73 -19.85 -0.09
CA GLY A 50 -2.60 -20.26 0.74
C GLY A 50 -1.62 -19.13 1.09
N ASP A 51 -2.05 -17.86 0.98
CA ASP A 51 -1.33 -16.66 1.46
C ASP A 51 0.15 -16.63 1.08
N THR A 52 0.41 -16.93 -0.18
CA THR A 52 1.76 -17.12 -0.69
C THR A 52 2.17 -15.97 -1.59
N PHE A 53 3.36 -15.46 -1.33
CA PHE A 53 3.96 -14.37 -2.07
C PHE A 53 5.11 -14.89 -2.92
N THR A 54 5.14 -14.48 -4.19
CA THR A 54 6.13 -14.95 -5.18
C THR A 54 6.79 -13.75 -5.85
N VAL A 55 8.13 -13.74 -5.89
CA VAL A 55 8.95 -12.67 -6.47
C VAL A 55 9.84 -13.29 -7.54
N CYS A 56 9.72 -12.86 -8.78
CA CYS A 56 10.53 -13.40 -9.88
C CYS A 56 11.29 -12.28 -10.59
N ASP A 57 12.58 -12.48 -10.85
CA ASP A 57 13.27 -11.68 -11.86
C ASP A 57 12.87 -12.20 -13.25
N THR A 58 12.59 -11.28 -14.16
CA THR A 58 12.21 -11.62 -15.53
C THR A 58 13.28 -11.22 -16.54
N LYS A 59 14.36 -10.58 -16.09
CA LYS A 59 15.49 -10.16 -16.91
C LYS A 59 16.75 -10.94 -16.56
N VAL A 60 17.47 -11.30 -17.61
CA VAL A 60 18.81 -11.89 -17.50
C VAL A 60 19.84 -10.75 -17.65
N ASP A 61 19.76 -9.75 -16.77
CA ASP A 61 20.71 -8.62 -16.75
C ASP A 61 21.79 -8.77 -15.66
N GLY A 62 21.71 -9.85 -14.87
CA GLY A 62 22.64 -10.16 -13.78
C GLY A 62 22.38 -9.36 -12.50
N ALA A 63 21.35 -8.52 -12.48
CA ALA A 63 20.74 -8.05 -11.24
C ALA A 63 19.69 -9.09 -10.77
N GLY A 64 19.19 -8.87 -9.55
CA GLY A 64 18.01 -9.59 -9.05
C GLY A 64 16.89 -8.59 -8.73
N VAL A 65 15.74 -9.11 -8.31
CA VAL A 65 14.66 -8.31 -7.74
C VAL A 65 14.35 -8.71 -6.30
N LEU A 66 13.84 -7.75 -5.53
CA LEU A 66 13.44 -7.88 -4.13
C LEU A 66 11.99 -7.43 -3.97
N GLY A 67 11.11 -8.34 -3.54
CA GLY A 67 9.75 -8.02 -3.14
C GLY A 67 9.68 -7.82 -1.63
N ARG A 68 9.02 -6.75 -1.19
CA ARG A 68 8.75 -6.47 0.23
C ARG A 68 7.26 -6.30 0.45
N LEU A 69 6.73 -6.99 1.45
CA LEU A 69 5.40 -6.76 1.98
C LEU A 69 5.48 -5.73 3.10
N TYR A 70 4.83 -4.59 2.89
CA TYR A 70 4.65 -3.56 3.89
C TYR A 70 3.32 -3.79 4.59
N TYR A 71 3.32 -3.64 5.90
CA TYR A 71 2.12 -3.66 6.73
C TYR A 71 2.04 -2.37 7.53
N LYS A 72 0.82 -1.85 7.68
CA LYS A 72 0.49 -0.72 8.53
C LYS A 72 -0.65 -1.11 9.47
N PRO A 73 -0.42 -1.17 10.78
CA PRO A 73 -1.50 -1.36 11.73
C PRO A 73 -2.38 -0.11 11.80
N LEU A 74 -3.65 -0.28 12.23
CA LEU A 74 -4.66 0.79 12.33
C LEU A 74 -4.16 2.11 12.95
N LEU A 75 -3.28 2.04 13.95
CA LEU A 75 -2.75 3.20 14.68
C LEU A 75 -1.21 3.29 14.68
N GLY A 76 -0.56 2.80 13.63
CA GLY A 76 0.91 2.87 13.52
C GLY A 76 1.41 3.23 12.13
N ASP A 77 2.73 3.19 12.00
CA ASP A 77 3.45 3.48 10.76
C ASP A 77 3.67 2.22 9.93
N TRP A 78 3.93 2.43 8.64
CA TRP A 78 4.31 1.36 7.72
C TRP A 78 5.64 0.73 8.13
N TYR A 79 5.71 -0.60 8.15
CA TYR A 79 6.96 -1.35 8.29
C TYR A 79 6.98 -2.55 7.35
N VAL A 80 8.19 -3.05 7.05
CA VAL A 80 8.35 -4.28 6.25
C VAL A 80 8.07 -5.46 7.16
N THR A 81 7.01 -6.22 6.86
CA THR A 81 6.67 -7.41 7.64
C THR A 81 7.37 -8.65 7.09
N ASP A 82 7.48 -8.76 5.76
CA ASP A 82 8.15 -9.88 5.10
C ASP A 82 8.74 -9.47 3.76
N HIS A 83 9.65 -10.31 3.24
CA HIS A 83 10.30 -10.10 1.96
C HIS A 83 10.86 -11.39 1.37
N ALA A 84 10.97 -11.43 0.05
CA ALA A 84 11.77 -12.40 -0.67
C ALA A 84 12.54 -11.73 -1.80
N SER A 85 13.68 -12.31 -2.11
CA SER A 85 14.54 -11.90 -3.21
C SER A 85 14.70 -13.09 -4.14
N ASP A 86 14.73 -12.83 -5.43
CA ASP A 86 15.10 -13.82 -6.43
C ASP A 86 16.63 -14.00 -6.54
N GLY A 87 17.41 -13.13 -5.89
CA GLY A 87 18.87 -13.28 -5.82
C GLY A 87 19.63 -13.16 -7.15
N GLY A 88 18.91 -12.97 -8.27
CA GLY A 88 19.48 -12.93 -9.62
C GLY A 88 19.87 -14.32 -10.15
N ASP A 89 19.33 -15.40 -9.58
CA ASP A 89 19.48 -16.76 -10.08
C ASP A 89 18.28 -17.20 -10.93
N SER A 90 18.32 -18.43 -11.47
CA SER A 90 17.17 -18.96 -12.20
C SER A 90 16.12 -19.45 -11.20
N GLY A 91 15.08 -18.66 -10.96
CA GLY A 91 14.04 -19.05 -10.01
C GLY A 91 13.00 -17.98 -9.76
N CYS A 92 12.24 -18.18 -8.69
CA CYS A 92 11.49 -17.14 -8.01
C CYS A 92 11.74 -17.29 -6.51
N GLY A 93 11.84 -16.18 -5.79
CA GLY A 93 11.78 -16.16 -4.34
C GLY A 93 10.34 -16.28 -3.84
N HIS A 94 10.14 -16.93 -2.69
CA HIS A 94 8.81 -17.10 -2.10
C HIS A 94 8.82 -16.87 -0.59
N PHE A 95 7.69 -16.39 -0.05
CA PHE A 95 7.39 -16.40 1.38
C PHE A 95 5.89 -16.56 1.60
N ALA A 96 5.49 -17.04 2.77
CA ALA A 96 4.09 -17.10 3.18
C ALA A 96 3.83 -16.02 4.23
N HIS A 97 2.70 -15.31 4.12
CA HIS A 97 2.28 -14.32 5.10
C HIS A 97 0.77 -14.18 5.13
N ASP A 98 0.16 -14.50 6.26
CA ASP A 98 -1.28 -14.38 6.50
C ASP A 98 -1.72 -12.90 6.44
N VAL A 99 -2.50 -12.57 5.40
CA VAL A 99 -3.06 -11.24 5.19
C VAL A 99 -4.41 -11.17 5.89
N ASN A 100 -4.57 -10.26 6.83
CA ASN A 100 -5.82 -10.14 7.60
C ASN A 100 -6.40 -8.72 7.60
N GLY A 101 -7.63 -8.57 8.09
CA GLY A 101 -8.34 -7.28 8.13
C GLY A 101 -7.97 -6.32 9.25
N VAL A 102 -6.92 -6.61 10.04
CA VAL A 102 -6.57 -5.78 11.22
C VAL A 102 -5.65 -4.62 10.86
N GLY A 103 -5.11 -4.61 9.64
CA GLY A 103 -4.34 -3.49 9.12
C GLY A 103 -4.33 -3.44 7.60
N ASP A 104 -3.46 -2.59 7.07
CA ASP A 104 -3.30 -2.35 5.64
C ASP A 104 -2.00 -2.99 5.15
N TYR A 105 -2.05 -3.59 3.97
CA TYR A 105 -0.90 -4.20 3.31
C TYR A 105 -0.59 -3.50 1.99
N GLN A 106 0.70 -3.46 1.63
CA GLN A 106 1.16 -3.00 0.33
C GLN A 106 2.38 -3.78 -0.13
N MET A 107 2.34 -4.32 -1.34
CA MET A 107 3.47 -4.97 -1.98
C MET A 107 4.31 -3.94 -2.71
N LYS A 108 5.63 -4.05 -2.58
CA LYS A 108 6.58 -3.20 -3.32
C LYS A 108 7.69 -4.04 -3.90
N LEU A 109 7.97 -3.82 -5.18
CA LEU A 109 9.01 -4.50 -5.93
C LEU A 109 10.19 -3.56 -6.17
N TYR A 110 11.40 -4.06 -5.90
CA TYR A 110 12.65 -3.34 -6.02
C TYR A 110 13.59 -4.06 -6.98
N TRP A 111 14.24 -3.31 -7.87
CA TRP A 111 15.35 -3.81 -8.67
C TRP A 111 16.66 -3.62 -7.92
N MET A 112 17.48 -4.67 -7.87
CA MET A 112 18.75 -4.73 -7.13
C MET A 112 19.97 -4.54 -8.03
N GLY A 113 19.84 -3.75 -9.08
CA GLY A 113 20.97 -3.40 -9.95
C GLY A 113 22.07 -2.60 -9.23
N PRO A 114 23.08 -2.12 -9.97
CA PRO A 114 24.24 -1.46 -9.38
C PRO A 114 23.84 -0.26 -8.51
N GLY A 115 24.26 -0.31 -7.25
CA GLY A 115 23.98 0.73 -6.25
C GLY A 115 23.04 0.25 -5.14
N TYR A 116 21.90 0.91 -4.99
CA TYR A 116 20.91 0.63 -3.95
C TYR A 116 19.61 0.08 -4.56
N PRO A 117 18.83 -0.73 -3.82
CA PRO A 117 17.54 -1.21 -4.28
C PRO A 117 16.61 -0.07 -4.67
N LYS A 118 16.14 -0.06 -5.92
CA LYS A 118 15.25 0.98 -6.45
C LYS A 118 13.84 0.43 -6.58
N GLU A 119 12.85 1.11 -6.00
CA GLU A 119 11.44 0.76 -6.19
C GLU A 119 11.08 0.92 -7.67
N ILE A 120 10.55 -0.15 -8.28
CA ILE A 120 10.16 -0.19 -9.69
C ILE A 120 8.66 -0.37 -9.87
N ALA A 121 7.96 -0.94 -8.90
CA ALA A 121 6.51 -1.09 -8.92
C ALA A 121 5.94 -1.26 -7.49
N SER A 122 4.66 -0.90 -7.32
CA SER A 122 3.93 -1.11 -6.06
C SER A 122 2.47 -1.44 -6.33
N SER A 123 1.87 -2.23 -5.42
CA SER A 123 0.44 -2.54 -5.47
C SER A 123 -0.40 -1.36 -4.97
N ARG A 124 -1.71 -1.46 -5.23
CA ARG A 124 -2.70 -0.79 -4.37
C ARG A 124 -2.55 -1.23 -2.92
N VAL A 125 -3.09 -0.45 -1.97
CA VAL A 125 -3.26 -0.91 -0.59
C VAL A 125 -4.38 -1.94 -0.56
N PHE A 126 -4.18 -3.03 0.19
CA PHE A 126 -5.15 -4.13 0.32
C PHE A 126 -5.17 -4.70 1.74
N ASN A 127 -6.25 -5.38 2.06
CA ASN A 127 -6.49 -6.14 3.28
C ASN A 127 -7.63 -7.13 3.03
N GLU A 128 -7.82 -8.08 3.95
CA GLU A 128 -8.91 -9.06 3.92
C GLU A 128 -10.08 -8.72 4.85
#